data_AF-I0GVA4-F1
#
_entry.id   AF-I0GVA4-F1
#
_cell.length_a   1.000
_cell.length_b   1.000
_cell.length_c   1.000
_cell.angle_alpha   90.00
_cell.angle_beta   90.00
_cell.angle_gamma   90.00
#
_symmetry.space_group_name_H-M   'P 1'
#
loop_
_entity.id
_entity.type
_entity.pdbx_description
1 polymer ?
#
loop_
_entity_poly.entity_id
_entity_poly.type
_entity_poly.pdbx_seq_one_letter_code
_entity_poly.pdbx_strand_id
1 'polypeptide(L)'
;MSFDTDKYIGIVHRTNGDTFKECDCVGLARLFYRENGWPETFWDDGEPITHENFNTGATWKRLLRYLNGHMEKTKDINSLRYGACVVFVVNGDMHLGVYVGKGMVLAMAVPVKEGKSTSTLYHKRVWALAFKRGYNRC
;
A
#
# COMPACT_ATOMS: atom_id res chain seq x y z
N MET A 1 17.82 -2.68 14.01
CA MET A 1 17.07 -3.72 13.28
C MET A 1 17.03 -3.34 11.81
N SER A 2 17.68 -4.11 10.94
CA SER A 2 17.44 -4.05 9.49
C SER A 2 16.23 -4.93 9.20
N PHE A 3 15.09 -4.32 8.87
CA PHE A 3 13.96 -5.08 8.37
C PHE A 3 14.31 -5.65 7.00
N ASP A 4 14.12 -6.96 6.84
CA ASP A 4 14.30 -7.64 5.57
C ASP A 4 13.11 -7.33 4.67
N THR A 5 13.29 -6.32 3.82
CA THR A 5 12.33 -5.96 2.78
C THR A 5 12.45 -6.84 1.54
N ASP A 6 13.52 -7.63 1.42
CA ASP A 6 13.88 -8.31 0.18
C ASP A 6 12.85 -9.39 -0.17
N LYS A 7 12.28 -10.06 0.85
CA LYS A 7 11.18 -11.02 0.66
C LYS A 7 9.91 -10.42 0.03
N TYR A 8 9.75 -9.10 0.06
CA TYR A 8 8.60 -8.42 -0.53
C TYR A 8 8.87 -7.84 -1.91
N ILE A 9 10.09 -7.92 -2.43
CA ILE A 9 10.45 -7.39 -3.75
C ILE A 9 10.24 -8.48 -4.81
N GLY A 10 9.68 -8.11 -5.97
CA GLY A 10 9.51 -9.05 -7.09
C GLY A 10 8.19 -9.84 -7.08
N ILE A 11 7.29 -9.61 -6.12
CA ILE A 11 5.97 -10.24 -6.07
C ILE A 11 5.15 -9.74 -7.26
N VAL A 12 4.61 -10.66 -8.06
CA VAL A 12 3.90 -10.34 -9.29
C VAL A 12 2.55 -9.68 -8.98
N HIS A 13 2.19 -8.66 -9.77
CA HIS A 13 0.89 -8.02 -9.67
C HIS A 13 -0.22 -8.98 -10.10
N ARG A 14 -1.17 -9.21 -9.19
CA ARG A 14 -2.48 -9.79 -9.51
C ARG A 14 -3.55 -9.09 -8.71
N THR A 15 -4.58 -8.60 -9.37
CA THR A 15 -5.72 -7.98 -8.70
C THR A 15 -6.38 -8.98 -7.75
N ASN A 16 -6.68 -8.53 -6.53
CA ASN A 16 -7.14 -9.33 -5.39
C ASN A 16 -6.11 -10.33 -4.82
N GLY A 17 -4.86 -10.33 -5.32
CA GLY A 17 -3.79 -11.11 -4.70
C GLY A 17 -3.34 -10.49 -3.39
N ASP A 18 -2.98 -11.31 -2.40
CA ASP A 18 -2.44 -10.87 -1.10
C ASP A 18 -1.38 -11.85 -0.53
N THR A 19 -0.62 -12.53 -1.40
CA THR A 19 0.34 -13.58 -1.05
C THR A 19 1.75 -13.29 -1.60
N PHE A 20 2.78 -13.99 -1.12
CA PHE A 20 4.13 -13.88 -1.71
C PHE A 20 4.23 -14.33 -3.17
N LYS A 21 3.23 -15.07 -3.69
CA LYS A 21 3.17 -15.43 -5.10
C LYS A 21 2.65 -14.28 -5.95
N GLU A 22 1.64 -13.59 -5.45
CA GLU A 22 0.93 -12.56 -6.18
C GLU A 22 0.18 -11.60 -5.24
N CYS A 23 0.29 -10.30 -5.51
CA CYS A 23 -0.32 -9.22 -4.73
C CYS A 23 -0.82 -8.10 -5.63
N ASP A 24 -1.89 -7.41 -5.25
CA ASP A 24 -2.11 -6.03 -5.71
C ASP A 24 -1.52 -5.01 -4.71
N CYS A 25 -1.70 -3.71 -4.96
CA CYS A 25 -1.13 -2.67 -4.07
C CYS A 25 -1.70 -2.72 -2.64
N VAL A 26 -2.95 -3.14 -2.45
CA VAL A 26 -3.56 -3.26 -1.12
C VAL A 26 -3.22 -4.62 -0.50
N GLY A 27 -3.22 -5.68 -1.29
CA GLY A 27 -2.77 -7.00 -0.89
C GLY A 27 -1.31 -7.03 -0.46
N LEU A 28 -0.43 -6.22 -1.08
CA LEU A 28 0.96 -6.05 -0.64
C LEU A 28 1.03 -5.41 0.75
N ALA A 29 0.22 -4.39 1.01
CA ALA A 29 0.14 -3.77 2.35
C ALA A 29 -0.41 -4.76 3.39
N ARG A 30 -1.47 -5.51 3.06
CA ARG A 30 -2.04 -6.55 3.92
C ARG A 30 -1.03 -7.67 4.21
N LEU A 31 -0.33 -8.15 3.18
CA LEU A 31 0.74 -9.13 3.32
C LEU A 31 1.83 -8.60 4.26
N PHE A 32 2.27 -7.36 4.06
CA PHE A 32 3.27 -6.72 4.91
C PHE A 32 2.82 -6.69 6.37
N TYR A 33 1.61 -6.22 6.64
CA TYR A 33 1.08 -6.11 8.01
C TYR A 33 0.92 -7.47 8.69
N ARG A 34 0.37 -8.46 7.97
CA ARG A 34 0.21 -9.84 8.47
C ARG A 34 1.56 -10.46 8.85
N GLU A 35 2.57 -10.30 8.00
CA GLU A 35 3.92 -10.80 8.23
C GLU A 35 4.66 -10.10 9.38
N ASN A 36 4.21 -8.89 9.76
CA ASN A 36 4.70 -8.17 10.92
C ASN A 36 3.84 -8.41 12.18
N GLY A 37 2.82 -9.27 12.10
CA GLY A 37 1.93 -9.60 13.23
C GLY A 37 1.01 -8.44 13.63
N TRP A 38 0.67 -7.54 12.70
CA TRP A 38 -0.16 -6.38 12.99
C TRP A 38 -1.64 -6.64 12.65
N PRO A 39 -2.58 -6.15 13.48
CA PRO A 39 -3.99 -6.54 13.42
C PRO A 39 -4.78 -5.86 12.29
N GLU A 40 -4.21 -4.89 11.58
CA GLU A 40 -4.94 -4.10 10.59
C GLU A 40 -5.38 -4.95 9.39
N THR A 41 -6.68 -5.01 9.19
CA THR A 41 -7.36 -5.77 8.14
C THR A 41 -7.51 -4.97 6.85
N PHE A 42 -7.39 -3.64 6.93
CA PHE A 42 -7.64 -2.66 5.87
C PHE A 42 -9.12 -2.51 5.46
N TRP A 43 -10.05 -3.12 6.21
CA TRP A 43 -11.50 -3.09 5.99
C TRP A 43 -12.24 -3.22 7.32
N ASP A 44 -13.38 -2.51 7.47
CA ASP A 44 -14.23 -2.55 8.67
C ASP A 44 -15.58 -3.20 8.45
N ASP A 45 -15.95 -3.45 7.19
CA ASP A 45 -17.29 -3.85 6.79
C ASP A 45 -17.43 -5.35 6.51
N GLY A 46 -16.34 -6.13 6.65
CA GLY A 46 -16.36 -7.59 6.44
C GLY A 46 -16.57 -8.03 4.99
N GLU A 47 -16.69 -7.09 4.06
CA GLU A 47 -17.01 -7.37 2.66
C GLU A 47 -15.73 -7.62 1.85
N PRO A 48 -15.64 -8.71 1.07
CA PRO A 48 -14.49 -8.94 0.20
C PRO A 48 -14.39 -7.83 -0.87
N ILE A 49 -13.17 -7.52 -1.29
CA ILE A 49 -12.99 -6.71 -2.50
C ILE A 49 -13.10 -7.62 -3.71
N THR A 50 -13.99 -7.28 -4.63
CA THR A 50 -14.07 -7.93 -5.95
C THR A 50 -13.31 -7.07 -6.97
N HIS A 51 -12.88 -7.69 -8.08
CA HIS A 51 -12.32 -6.96 -9.23
C HIS A 51 -13.21 -5.79 -9.68
N GLU A 52 -14.53 -5.98 -9.63
CA GLU A 52 -15.53 -4.99 -10.01
C GLU A 52 -15.51 -3.75 -9.10
N ASN A 53 -15.23 -3.94 -7.81
CA ASN A 53 -15.17 -2.85 -6.83
C ASN A 53 -13.91 -1.97 -6.99
N PHE A 54 -12.82 -2.52 -7.52
CA PHE A 54 -11.57 -1.78 -7.75
C PHE A 54 -11.72 -0.72 -8.85
N ASN A 55 -12.42 -1.04 -9.95
CA ASN A 55 -12.57 -0.15 -11.10
C ASN A 55 -13.62 0.96 -10.89
N THR A 56 -14.50 0.83 -9.89
CA THR A 56 -15.57 1.81 -9.61
C THR A 56 -15.18 2.86 -8.57
N GLY A 57 -13.95 2.81 -8.03
CA GLY A 57 -13.48 3.69 -6.95
C GLY A 57 -14.12 3.41 -5.59
N ALA A 58 -15.08 2.47 -5.51
CA ALA A 58 -15.70 2.05 -4.26
C ALA A 58 -14.68 1.46 -3.28
N THR A 59 -13.74 0.64 -3.77
CA THR A 59 -12.63 0.10 -2.98
C THR A 59 -11.81 1.20 -2.31
N TRP A 60 -11.46 2.26 -3.05
CA TRP A 60 -10.69 3.37 -2.50
C TRP A 60 -11.47 4.16 -1.44
N LYS A 61 -12.78 4.35 -1.62
CA LYS A 61 -13.62 5.00 -0.61
C LYS A 61 -13.64 4.18 0.70
N ARG A 62 -13.79 2.86 0.60
CA ARG A 62 -13.80 1.93 1.74
C ARG A 62 -12.46 1.91 2.45
N LEU A 63 -11.37 1.74 1.71
CA LEU A 63 -10.01 1.78 2.25
C LEU A 63 -9.71 3.11 2.93
N LEU A 64 -10.03 4.25 2.31
CA LEU A 64 -9.78 5.55 2.92
C LEU A 64 -10.63 5.77 4.17
N ARG A 65 -11.87 5.25 4.22
CA ARG A 65 -12.71 5.27 5.42
C ARG A 65 -12.03 4.50 6.56
N TYR A 66 -11.59 3.27 6.30
CA TYR A 66 -10.82 2.46 7.26
C TYR A 66 -9.61 3.23 7.79
N LEU A 67 -8.74 3.70 6.88
CA LEU A 67 -7.51 4.39 7.25
C LEU A 67 -7.79 5.66 8.08
N ASN A 68 -8.86 6.42 7.78
CA ASN A 68 -9.23 7.60 8.56
C ASN A 68 -9.82 7.24 9.95
N GLY A 69 -10.42 6.06 10.11
CA GLY A 69 -11.01 5.61 11.38
C GLY A 69 -10.00 4.96 12.33
N HIS A 70 -8.93 4.36 11.77
CA HIS A 70 -8.03 3.48 12.51
C HIS A 70 -6.58 3.94 12.58
N MET A 71 -6.19 4.97 11.82
CA MET A 71 -4.79 5.40 11.71
C MET A 71 -4.65 6.93 11.80
N GLU A 72 -3.48 7.40 12.24
CA GLU A 72 -3.16 8.83 12.33
C GLU A 72 -2.82 9.37 10.94
N LYS A 73 -3.73 10.17 10.37
CA LYS A 73 -3.54 10.78 9.05
C LYS A 73 -2.55 11.94 9.10
N THR A 74 -1.61 11.98 8.16
CA THR A 74 -0.68 13.10 7.97
C THR A 74 -0.61 13.56 6.52
N LYS A 75 -0.37 14.86 6.32
CA LYS A 75 0.05 15.45 5.04
C LYS A 75 1.55 15.80 5.04
N ASP A 76 2.22 15.71 6.18
CA ASP A 76 3.66 15.91 6.26
C ASP A 76 4.38 14.60 5.96
N ILE A 77 5.10 14.58 4.84
CA ILE A 77 5.90 13.44 4.40
C ILE A 77 7.02 13.10 5.40
N ASN A 78 7.49 14.07 6.18
CA ASN A 78 8.58 13.87 7.13
C ASN A 78 8.09 13.25 8.45
N SER A 79 6.78 13.25 8.71
CA SER A 79 6.19 12.64 9.90
C SER A 79 5.83 11.16 9.72
N LEU A 80 6.17 10.56 8.57
CA LEU A 80 5.89 9.15 8.27
C LEU A 80 6.75 8.23 9.16
N ARG A 81 6.08 7.27 9.81
CA ARG A 81 6.71 6.25 10.65
C ARG A 81 6.74 4.91 9.92
N TYR A 82 7.66 4.03 10.30
CA TYR A 82 7.74 2.67 9.74
C TYR A 82 6.38 1.98 9.80
N GLY A 83 6.00 1.34 8.70
CA GLY A 83 4.69 0.71 8.55
C GLY A 83 3.58 1.67 8.15
N ALA A 84 3.82 2.98 8.01
CA ALA A 84 2.78 3.90 7.58
C ALA A 84 2.27 3.58 6.16
N CYS A 85 0.96 3.65 5.97
CA CYS A 85 0.34 3.57 4.66
C CYS A 85 0.53 4.89 3.92
N VAL A 86 1.07 4.80 2.71
CA VAL A 86 1.36 5.96 1.85
C VAL A 86 0.44 5.91 0.64
N VAL A 87 -0.42 6.92 0.53
CA VAL A 87 -1.29 7.10 -0.64
C VAL A 87 -0.65 8.09 -1.60
N PHE A 88 -0.46 7.66 -2.84
CA PHE A 88 0.08 8.48 -3.92
C PHE A 88 -0.78 8.34 -5.18
N VAL A 89 -0.73 9.34 -6.05
CA VAL A 89 -1.53 9.39 -7.29
C VAL A 89 -0.60 9.58 -8.48
N VAL A 90 -0.66 8.67 -9.44
CA VAL A 90 0.13 8.69 -10.68
C VAL A 90 -0.82 8.70 -11.86
N ASN A 91 -0.71 9.69 -12.74
CA ASN A 91 -1.59 9.83 -13.92
C ASN A 91 -3.10 9.82 -13.62
N GLY A 92 -3.50 10.24 -12.42
CA GLY A 92 -4.91 10.23 -11.97
C GLY A 92 -5.31 8.98 -11.20
N ASP A 93 -4.51 7.91 -11.25
CA ASP A 93 -4.78 6.65 -10.56
C ASP A 93 -4.19 6.65 -9.15
N MET A 94 -5.01 6.25 -8.18
CA MET A 94 -4.60 6.15 -6.78
C MET A 94 -3.86 4.83 -6.54
N HIS A 95 -2.81 4.88 -5.74
CA HIS A 95 -1.97 3.75 -5.37
C HIS A 95 -1.64 3.79 -3.87
N LEU A 96 -1.39 2.59 -3.32
CA LEU A 96 -1.01 2.38 -1.93
C LEU A 96 0.39 1.78 -1.86
N GLY A 97 1.17 2.22 -0.88
CA GLY A 97 2.43 1.60 -0.48
C GLY A 97 2.61 1.65 1.03
N VAL A 98 3.65 0.98 1.51
CA VAL A 98 4.03 0.97 2.92
C VAL A 98 5.38 1.66 3.08
N TYR A 99 5.46 2.63 3.98
CA TYR A 99 6.72 3.28 4.32
C TYR A 99 7.60 2.32 5.14
N VAL A 100 8.77 1.96 4.63
CA VAL A 100 9.68 1.00 5.26
C VAL A 100 10.91 1.67 5.88
N GLY A 101 10.87 2.99 6.04
CA GLY A 101 11.95 3.78 6.64
C GLY A 101 12.97 4.30 5.64
N LYS A 102 13.87 5.19 6.11
CA LYS A 102 14.93 5.83 5.31
C LYS A 102 14.44 6.45 3.98
N GLY A 103 13.22 6.98 3.96
CA GLY A 103 12.64 7.57 2.74
C GLY A 103 12.14 6.53 1.71
N MET A 104 12.12 5.24 2.04
CA MET A 104 11.72 4.18 1.13
C MET A 104 10.24 3.80 1.31
N VAL A 105 9.58 3.52 0.20
CA VAL A 105 8.21 2.98 0.17
C VAL A 105 8.18 1.68 -0.62
N LEU A 106 7.66 0.62 -0.01
CA LEU A 106 7.33 -0.64 -0.67
C LEU A 106 5.97 -0.49 -1.37
N ALA A 107 5.93 -0.69 -2.68
CA ALA A 107 4.69 -0.61 -3.46
C ALA A 107 4.77 -1.44 -4.75
N MET A 108 3.65 -1.58 -5.45
CA MET A 108 3.62 -2.16 -6.79
C MET A 108 4.28 -1.24 -7.82
N ALA A 109 5.02 -1.82 -8.78
CA ALA A 109 5.59 -1.08 -9.89
C ALA A 109 4.50 -0.38 -10.72
N VAL A 110 4.69 0.92 -10.98
CA VAL A 110 3.76 1.77 -11.75
C VAL A 110 4.43 2.14 -13.08
N PRO A 111 3.74 2.09 -14.23
CA PRO A 111 2.34 1.69 -14.41
C PRO A 111 2.10 0.21 -14.11
N VAL A 112 0.95 -0.08 -13.48
CA VAL A 112 0.58 -1.44 -13.13
C VAL A 112 0.12 -2.19 -14.37
N LYS A 113 0.71 -3.37 -14.60
CA LYS A 113 0.34 -4.31 -15.64
C LYS A 113 0.14 -5.70 -15.01
N GLU A 114 -1.08 -6.21 -15.10
CA GLU A 114 -1.44 -7.53 -14.57
C GLU A 114 -0.47 -8.61 -15.05
N GLY A 115 0.05 -9.42 -14.13
CA GLY A 115 0.99 -10.50 -14.42
C GLY A 115 2.39 -10.07 -14.88
N LYS A 116 2.68 -8.76 -14.94
CA LYS A 116 3.97 -8.22 -15.44
C LYS A 116 4.65 -7.28 -14.46
N SER A 117 3.91 -6.36 -13.86
CA SER A 117 4.45 -5.47 -12.83
C SER A 117 4.76 -6.27 -11.56
N THR A 118 5.79 -5.87 -10.84
CA THR A 118 6.16 -6.51 -9.57
C THR A 118 6.25 -5.48 -8.45
N SER A 119 6.15 -5.93 -7.21
CA SER A 119 6.48 -5.09 -6.05
C SER A 119 7.95 -4.65 -6.09
N THR A 120 8.19 -3.43 -5.60
CA THR A 120 9.51 -2.80 -5.59
C THR A 120 9.61 -1.75 -4.49
N LEU A 121 10.83 -1.26 -4.26
CA LEU A 121 11.10 -0.16 -3.34
C LEU A 121 11.32 1.14 -4.11
N TYR A 122 10.53 2.15 -3.78
CA TYR A 122 10.70 3.50 -4.30
C TYR A 122 11.45 4.37 -3.30
N HIS A 123 12.48 5.06 -3.80
CA HIS A 123 13.18 6.09 -3.04
C HIS A 123 12.35 7.39 -2.97
N LYS A 124 12.47 8.15 -1.87
CA LYS A 124 11.72 9.40 -1.62
C LYS A 124 11.66 10.34 -2.81
N ARG A 125 12.79 10.50 -3.51
CA ARG A 125 12.92 11.35 -4.70
C ARG A 125 11.91 11.03 -5.82
N VAL A 126 11.38 9.81 -5.86
CA VAL A 126 10.40 9.36 -6.87
C VAL A 126 8.98 9.53 -6.33
N TRP A 127 8.65 8.85 -5.24
CA TRP A 127 7.25 8.76 -4.78
C TRP A 127 6.75 10.04 -4.10
N ALA A 128 7.63 10.90 -3.56
CA ALA A 128 7.22 12.14 -2.90
C ALA A 128 6.51 13.12 -3.83
N LEU A 129 6.83 13.09 -5.13
CA LEU A 129 6.17 13.93 -6.14
C LEU A 129 4.70 13.56 -6.36
N ALA A 130 4.37 12.29 -6.13
CA ALA A 130 3.02 11.75 -6.28
C ALA A 130 2.27 11.66 -4.94
N PHE A 131 2.92 11.97 -3.82
CA PHE A 131 2.36 11.82 -2.48
C PHE A 131 1.11 12.67 -2.28
N LYS A 132 0.07 12.06 -1.69
CA LYS A 132 -1.17 12.76 -1.32
C LYS A 132 -1.41 12.80 0.17
N ARG A 133 -1.12 11.72 0.88
CA ARG A 133 -1.31 11.59 2.34
C ARG A 133 -0.66 10.33 2.87
N GLY A 134 -0.29 10.37 4.14
CA GLY A 134 0.16 9.24 4.92
C GLY A 134 -0.84 8.88 6.00
N TYR A 135 -0.76 7.64 6.48
CA TYR A 135 -1.49 7.13 7.61
C TYR A 135 -0.52 6.35 8.49
N ASN A 136 -0.14 6.94 9.63
CA ASN A 136 0.72 6.29 10.61
C ASN A 136 -0.10 5.33 11.47
N ARG A 137 0.46 4.15 11.76
CA ARG A 137 -0.14 3.24 12.75
C ARG A 137 -0.18 3.90 14.13
N CYS A 138 -1.24 3.63 14.86
CA CYS A 138 -1.46 4.05 16.25
C CYS A 138 -0.92 3.01 17.23
#